data_AF-A0A5B1R6W9-F1
#
_entry.id   AF-A0A5B1R6W9-F1
#
_cell.length_a   1.000
_cell.length_b   1.000
_cell.length_c   1.000
_cell.angle_alpha   90.00
_cell.angle_beta   90.00
_cell.angle_gamma   90.00
#
_symmetry.space_group_name_H-M   'P 1'
#
loop_
_entity.id
_entity.type
_entity.pdbx_description
1 polymer ?
#
loop_
_entity_poly.entity_id
_entity_poly.type
_entity_poly.pdbx_seq_one_letter_code
_entity_poly.pdbx_strand_id
1 'polypeptide(L)'
;MSETKELDALASAGLQQMGYKQELSRSRGLFHILFMTLAILAVPYGLSAPIATSLIGGGPATIIWGWVLVSVLTLALALSLAEVCSFYPTSAGAYYWTFRLASPRTRVLLSWMNGWLTVVGVWTIALSVNFGTGQLIVAGAGIFHPDWVATAWQTYLIFLAVTAVSSFVCIFMNALLPLIDTICAYWTGIGIFVILICTSAKAAAGRHSAAFALGHFDASASGWVPGWTFFIGLLPPAYTYAAIGMVASMAEEVHNPAVQLPKAIVWSVPIGTVFGLIFLLPIVFTLPDITTLLSVASGQPIGVMFTLIMGSKGGGFGMWFIIFGIGMFCAISISVAASRATWAFARDNALPFSRTFSRVWTPPFATEALPLNAFLLSTIIQVLLGLIFLGSSAAFNAFVGVGVICLGASYAMPVAVSLARGRRDLPSGGAPFTLGKWGVLVNAIAVLWVAFAIVLFCMPAVIPVTDKSMNYASVVFVGFAAFSAVWYVINGRYHYSGPPLPKEESLEAGEEKVDMDVKA
;
A
#
# COMPACT_ATOMS: atom_id res chain seq x y z
N MET A 1 27.61 -17.25 12.29
CA MET A 1 27.61 -17.42 10.82
C MET A 1 27.03 -18.77 10.36
N SER A 2 26.92 -19.80 11.22
CA SER A 2 26.26 -21.07 10.87
C SER A 2 24.73 -20.99 10.95
N GLU A 3 24.17 -20.36 11.97
CA GLU A 3 22.72 -20.32 12.22
C GLU A 3 21.93 -19.61 11.11
N THR A 4 22.40 -18.47 10.60
CA THR A 4 21.76 -17.77 9.47
C THR A 4 21.79 -18.60 8.18
N LYS A 5 22.89 -19.32 7.92
CA LYS A 5 23.01 -20.19 6.73
C LYS A 5 22.07 -21.40 6.82
N GLU A 6 21.91 -21.95 8.01
CA GLU A 6 20.98 -23.05 8.28
C GLU A 6 19.52 -22.60 8.10
N LEU A 7 19.16 -21.43 8.64
CA LEU A 7 17.85 -20.81 8.43
C LEU A 7 17.58 -20.52 6.96
N ASP A 8 18.58 -20.07 6.21
CA ASP A 8 18.46 -19.82 4.77
C ASP A 8 18.27 -21.12 3.98
N ALA A 9 18.97 -22.19 4.35
CA ALA A 9 18.80 -23.51 3.73
C ALA A 9 17.39 -24.07 4.00
N LEU A 10 16.88 -23.96 5.23
CA LEU A 10 15.51 -24.36 5.58
C LEU A 10 14.47 -23.53 4.81
N ALA A 11 14.68 -22.23 4.67
CA ALA A 11 13.79 -21.36 3.90
C ALA A 11 13.81 -21.69 2.39
N SER A 12 14.98 -22.02 1.82
CA SER A 12 15.08 -22.52 0.44
C SER A 12 14.36 -23.85 0.26
N ALA A 13 14.50 -24.77 1.21
CA ALA A 13 13.83 -26.07 1.17
C ALA A 13 12.30 -25.92 1.26
N GLY A 14 11.80 -25.06 2.15
CA GLY A 14 10.36 -24.75 2.24
C GLY A 14 9.81 -24.12 0.96
N LEU A 15 10.58 -23.25 0.31
CA LEU A 15 10.20 -22.68 -0.98
C LEU A 15 10.15 -23.74 -2.10
N GLN A 16 11.10 -24.67 -2.10
CA GLN A 16 11.11 -25.81 -3.03
C GLN A 16 9.93 -26.76 -2.79
N GLN A 17 9.55 -27.00 -1.54
CA GLN A 17 8.33 -27.77 -1.21
C GLN A 17 7.08 -27.09 -1.76
N MET A 18 7.05 -25.76 -1.82
CA MET A 18 6.00 -24.98 -2.46
C MET A 18 6.09 -24.93 -4.00
N GLY A 19 7.03 -25.67 -4.61
CA GLY A 19 7.20 -25.76 -6.06
C GLY A 19 7.99 -24.61 -6.68
N TYR A 20 8.57 -23.72 -5.88
CA TYR A 20 9.36 -22.58 -6.36
C TYR A 20 10.87 -22.82 -6.22
N LYS A 21 11.61 -22.40 -7.25
CA LYS A 21 13.06 -22.24 -7.17
C LYS A 21 13.37 -20.84 -6.67
N GLN A 22 14.28 -20.72 -5.71
CA GLN A 22 14.77 -19.44 -5.25
C GLN A 22 15.60 -18.75 -6.34
N GLU A 23 15.24 -17.51 -6.69
CA GLU A 23 15.96 -16.72 -7.69
C GLU A 23 16.61 -15.45 -7.10
N LEU A 24 16.15 -15.01 -5.93
CA LEU A 24 16.68 -13.82 -5.25
C LEU A 24 17.54 -14.20 -4.04
N SER A 25 18.57 -13.39 -3.78
CA SER A 25 19.47 -13.54 -2.63
C SER A 25 18.81 -13.04 -1.36
N ARG A 26 18.91 -13.83 -0.27
CA ARG A 26 18.47 -13.39 1.06
C ARG A 26 19.48 -12.41 1.65
N SER A 27 19.01 -11.21 1.94
CA SER A 27 19.82 -10.13 2.50
C SER A 27 19.13 -9.40 3.66
N ARG A 28 17.84 -9.66 3.90
CA ARG A 28 17.03 -8.92 4.88
C ARG A 28 16.67 -9.75 6.10
N GLY A 29 16.85 -9.10 7.26
CA GLY A 29 16.41 -9.60 8.56
C GLY A 29 15.14 -8.89 9.03
N LEU A 30 14.68 -9.19 10.25
CA LEU A 30 13.44 -8.66 10.80
C LEU A 30 13.40 -7.13 10.83
N PHE A 31 14.47 -6.47 11.31
CA PHE A 31 14.53 -5.02 11.38
C PHE A 31 14.50 -4.37 10.00
N HIS A 32 15.23 -4.92 9.02
CA HIS A 32 15.23 -4.43 7.65
C HIS A 32 13.82 -4.47 7.03
N ILE A 33 13.10 -5.58 7.22
CA ILE A 33 11.73 -5.75 6.70
C ILE A 33 10.73 -4.89 7.46
N LEU A 34 10.86 -4.76 8.79
CA LEU A 34 10.00 -3.89 9.57
C LEU A 34 10.19 -2.42 9.16
N PHE A 35 11.43 -1.96 8.99
CA PHE A 35 11.73 -0.60 8.54
C PHE A 35 11.25 -0.35 7.12
N MET A 36 11.42 -1.30 6.20
CA MET A 36 10.84 -1.23 4.86
C MET A 36 9.31 -1.13 4.92
N THR A 37 8.66 -1.92 5.78
CA THR A 37 7.20 -1.87 5.94
C THR A 37 6.78 -0.48 6.46
N LEU A 38 7.44 0.04 7.50
CA LEU A 38 7.18 1.38 8.02
C LEU A 38 7.47 2.50 7.01
N ALA A 39 8.48 2.32 6.14
CA ALA A 39 8.79 3.23 5.04
C ALA A 39 7.70 3.20 3.95
N ILE A 40 7.11 2.03 3.68
CA ILE A 40 5.97 1.91 2.75
C ILE A 40 4.71 2.54 3.36
N LEU A 41 4.43 2.32 4.66
CA LEU A 41 3.30 2.97 5.33
C LEU A 41 3.46 4.50 5.35
N ALA A 42 4.70 4.97 5.55
CA ALA A 42 5.04 6.39 5.55
C ALA A 42 4.04 7.26 6.32
N VAL A 43 3.74 6.88 7.58
CA VAL A 43 2.55 7.36 8.31
C VAL A 43 2.34 8.88 8.23
N PRO A 44 3.35 9.74 8.47
CA PRO A 44 3.16 11.19 8.35
C PRO A 44 2.77 11.62 6.93
N TYR A 45 3.37 11.03 5.91
CA TYR A 45 3.04 11.30 4.50
C TYR A 45 1.63 10.79 4.17
N GLY A 46 1.30 9.54 4.51
CA GLY A 46 0.00 8.94 4.22
C GLY A 46 -1.18 9.67 4.86
N LEU A 47 -0.97 10.25 6.04
CA LEU A 47 -1.99 11.04 6.74
C LEU A 47 -2.07 12.48 6.27
N SER A 48 -0.93 13.09 5.94
CA SER A 48 -0.89 14.50 5.54
C SER A 48 -1.22 14.71 4.07
N ALA A 49 -0.72 13.88 3.16
CA ALA A 49 -0.90 14.05 1.71
C ALA A 49 -2.39 14.18 1.30
N PRO A 50 -3.32 13.37 1.83
CA PRO A 50 -4.74 13.51 1.58
C PRO A 50 -5.52 14.17 2.73
N ILE A 51 -4.87 14.96 3.61
CA ILE A 51 -5.50 15.55 4.81
C ILE A 51 -6.75 16.39 4.52
N ALA A 52 -6.84 16.99 3.32
CA ALA A 52 -8.02 17.72 2.87
C ALA A 52 -9.30 16.87 2.97
N THR A 53 -9.23 15.57 2.70
CA THR A 53 -10.38 14.68 2.80
C THR A 53 -10.83 14.46 4.25
N SER A 54 -9.92 14.38 5.23
CA SER A 54 -10.29 14.34 6.65
C SER A 54 -10.80 15.67 7.17
N LEU A 55 -10.31 16.80 6.64
CA LEU A 55 -10.84 18.12 6.94
C LEU A 55 -12.29 18.28 6.46
N ILE A 56 -12.59 17.81 5.25
CA ILE A 56 -13.97 17.73 4.73
C ILE A 56 -14.79 16.71 5.53
N GLY A 57 -14.16 15.61 5.95
CA GLY A 57 -14.76 14.46 6.63
C GLY A 57 -15.03 14.63 8.13
N GLY A 58 -15.13 15.86 8.65
CA GLY A 58 -15.43 16.10 10.07
C GLY A 58 -14.31 16.74 10.88
N GLY A 59 -13.14 17.01 10.27
CA GLY A 59 -12.10 17.80 10.91
C GLY A 59 -11.40 17.08 12.09
N PRO A 60 -11.07 17.80 13.19
CA PRO A 60 -10.20 17.30 14.27
C PRO A 60 -10.63 15.96 14.89
N ALA A 61 -11.92 15.81 15.24
CA ALA A 61 -12.41 14.58 15.85
C ALA A 61 -12.25 13.37 14.90
N THR A 62 -12.56 13.55 13.61
CA THR A 62 -12.39 12.48 12.62
C THR A 62 -10.93 12.17 12.36
N ILE A 63 -10.05 13.16 12.33
CA ILE A 63 -8.61 12.95 12.15
C ILE A 63 -8.04 12.01 13.23
N ILE A 64 -8.38 12.24 14.51
CA ILE A 64 -7.84 11.44 15.62
C ILE A 64 -8.57 10.11 15.75
N TRP A 65 -9.90 10.13 15.92
CA TRP A 65 -10.67 8.91 16.18
C TRP A 65 -10.79 8.02 14.95
N GLY A 66 -10.78 8.62 13.76
CA GLY A 66 -10.72 7.87 12.51
C GLY A 66 -9.39 7.13 12.34
N TRP A 67 -8.27 7.76 12.71
CA TRP A 67 -6.97 7.09 12.77
C TRP A 67 -6.99 5.89 13.73
N VAL A 68 -7.45 6.09 14.96
CA VAL A 68 -7.52 5.00 15.96
C VAL A 68 -8.43 3.86 15.48
N LEU A 69 -9.62 4.18 14.98
CA LEU A 69 -10.57 3.17 14.48
C LEU A 69 -9.98 2.35 13.34
N VAL A 70 -9.41 3.01 12.33
CA VAL A 70 -8.83 2.35 11.17
C VAL A 70 -7.60 1.52 11.56
N SER A 71 -6.78 1.98 12.50
CA SER A 71 -5.66 1.21 13.04
C SER A 71 -6.11 -0.09 13.70
N VAL A 72 -7.18 -0.06 14.51
CA VAL A 72 -7.73 -1.27 15.16
C VAL A 72 -8.29 -2.25 14.13
N LEU A 73 -9.05 -1.76 13.14
CA LEU A 73 -9.63 -2.59 12.09
C LEU A 73 -8.55 -3.19 11.16
N THR A 74 -7.52 -2.39 10.85
CA THR A 74 -6.38 -2.85 10.05
C THR A 74 -5.51 -3.84 10.82
N LEU A 75 -5.39 -3.73 12.13
CA LEU A 75 -4.68 -4.72 12.94
C LEU A 75 -5.30 -6.11 12.80
N ALA A 76 -6.63 -6.20 12.72
CA ALA A 76 -7.31 -7.47 12.45
C ALA A 76 -6.91 -8.04 11.08
N LEU A 77 -6.88 -7.21 10.03
CA LEU A 77 -6.40 -7.61 8.71
C LEU A 77 -4.93 -8.06 8.73
N ALA A 78 -4.05 -7.30 9.40
CA ALA A 78 -2.63 -7.62 9.52
C ALA A 78 -2.40 -8.95 10.23
N LEU A 79 -3.15 -9.23 11.30
CA LEU A 79 -3.13 -10.49 12.03
C LEU A 79 -3.58 -11.67 11.14
N SER A 80 -4.66 -11.51 10.38
CA SER A 80 -5.14 -12.52 9.43
C SER A 80 -4.12 -12.82 8.32
N LEU A 81 -3.53 -11.79 7.72
CA LEU A 81 -2.51 -11.95 6.69
C LEU A 81 -1.23 -12.59 7.24
N ALA A 82 -0.83 -12.21 8.45
CA ALA A 82 0.35 -12.75 9.11
C ALA A 82 0.23 -14.25 9.38
N GLU A 83 -0.95 -14.74 9.77
CA GLU A 83 -1.20 -16.17 9.91
C GLU A 83 -1.00 -16.92 8.59
N VAL A 84 -1.64 -16.45 7.51
CA VAL A 84 -1.54 -17.10 6.20
C VAL A 84 -0.11 -17.02 5.65
N CYS A 85 0.56 -15.89 5.82
CA CYS A 85 1.96 -15.70 5.44
C CYS A 85 2.91 -16.62 6.23
N SER A 86 2.58 -16.96 7.48
CA SER A 86 3.40 -17.87 8.29
C SER A 86 3.35 -19.31 7.76
N PHE A 87 2.19 -19.74 7.23
CA PHE A 87 2.06 -21.02 6.55
C PHE A 87 2.70 -21.04 5.15
N TYR A 88 2.53 -19.96 4.40
CA TYR A 88 2.90 -19.90 2.99
C TYR A 88 3.79 -18.68 2.66
N PRO A 89 5.03 -18.62 3.17
CA PRO A 89 5.93 -17.49 2.98
C PRO A 89 6.53 -17.48 1.56
N THR A 90 5.79 -16.94 0.59
CA THR A 90 6.21 -16.87 -0.82
C THR A 90 6.15 -15.44 -1.35
N SER A 91 7.02 -15.10 -2.32
CA SER A 91 7.00 -13.78 -2.98
C SER A 91 5.75 -13.56 -3.84
N ALA A 92 5.02 -14.63 -4.14
CA ALA A 92 3.71 -14.58 -4.78
C ALA A 92 2.62 -13.99 -3.85
N GLY A 93 2.80 -14.09 -2.52
CA GLY A 93 1.93 -13.46 -1.54
C GLY A 93 0.45 -13.85 -1.70
N ALA A 94 -0.43 -12.84 -1.76
CA ALA A 94 -1.88 -13.01 -1.64
C ALA A 94 -2.52 -13.92 -2.69
N TYR A 95 -2.02 -13.96 -3.94
CA TYR A 95 -2.65 -14.80 -4.97
C TYR A 95 -2.26 -16.27 -4.82
N TYR A 96 -1.06 -16.56 -4.30
CA TYR A 96 -0.67 -17.92 -3.90
C TYR A 96 -1.46 -18.38 -2.68
N TRP A 97 -1.63 -17.50 -1.68
CA TRP A 97 -2.47 -17.79 -0.52
C TRP A 97 -3.90 -18.13 -0.91
N THR A 98 -4.47 -17.35 -1.82
CA THR A 98 -5.81 -17.61 -2.35
C THR A 98 -5.88 -18.95 -3.08
N PHE A 99 -4.86 -19.31 -3.87
CA PHE A 99 -4.80 -20.59 -4.56
C PHE A 99 -4.76 -21.79 -3.59
N ARG A 100 -3.95 -21.71 -2.53
CA ARG A 100 -3.81 -22.80 -1.53
C ARG A 100 -5.05 -22.97 -0.67
N LEU A 101 -5.74 -21.87 -0.34
CA LEU A 101 -6.93 -21.90 0.51
C LEU A 101 -8.21 -22.20 -0.30
N ALA A 102 -8.23 -21.92 -1.59
CA ALA A 102 -9.40 -22.15 -2.45
C ALA A 102 -9.61 -23.63 -2.81
N SER A 103 -10.85 -23.98 -3.16
CA SER A 103 -11.19 -25.35 -3.55
C SER A 103 -10.52 -25.72 -4.88
N PRO A 104 -10.22 -27.02 -5.15
CA PRO A 104 -9.58 -27.44 -6.40
C PRO A 104 -10.30 -26.93 -7.66
N ARG A 105 -11.63 -26.81 -7.60
CA ARG A 105 -12.47 -26.30 -8.71
C ARG A 105 -12.32 -24.79 -8.94
N THR A 106 -12.14 -23.99 -7.89
CA THR A 106 -12.16 -22.52 -7.98
C THR A 106 -10.78 -21.87 -7.82
N ARG A 107 -9.76 -22.62 -7.39
CA ARG A 107 -8.45 -22.08 -7.02
C ARG A 107 -7.75 -21.33 -8.14
N VAL A 108 -7.81 -21.83 -9.39
CA VAL A 108 -7.15 -21.19 -10.53
C VAL A 108 -7.78 -19.83 -10.83
N LEU A 109 -9.11 -19.76 -10.87
CA LEU A 109 -9.85 -18.54 -11.16
C LEU A 109 -9.68 -17.49 -10.05
N LEU A 110 -9.81 -17.91 -8.78
CA LEU A 110 -9.65 -17.01 -7.64
C LEU A 110 -8.21 -16.49 -7.53
N SER A 111 -7.21 -17.34 -7.77
CA SER A 111 -5.80 -16.92 -7.81
C SER A 111 -5.54 -15.94 -8.96
N TRP A 112 -6.12 -16.17 -10.13
CA TRP A 112 -6.03 -15.23 -11.25
C TRP A 112 -6.62 -13.86 -10.91
N MET A 113 -7.85 -13.83 -10.40
CA MET A 113 -8.51 -12.59 -9.97
C MET A 113 -7.66 -11.86 -8.93
N ASN A 114 -7.17 -12.58 -7.92
CA ASN A 114 -6.34 -12.02 -6.86
C ASN A 114 -5.00 -11.47 -7.39
N GLY A 115 -4.38 -12.18 -8.32
CA GLY A 115 -3.13 -11.77 -8.94
C GLY A 115 -3.27 -10.47 -9.70
N TRP A 116 -4.33 -10.33 -10.50
CA TRP A 116 -4.63 -9.09 -11.21
C TRP A 116 -4.97 -7.93 -10.27
N LEU A 117 -5.76 -8.16 -9.22
CA LEU A 117 -5.99 -7.18 -8.16
C LEU A 117 -4.67 -6.74 -7.51
N THR A 118 -3.77 -7.67 -7.23
CA THR A 118 -2.45 -7.37 -6.66
C THR A 118 -1.65 -6.48 -7.60
N VAL A 119 -1.51 -6.87 -8.87
CA VAL A 119 -0.66 -6.17 -9.83
C VAL A 119 -1.19 -4.77 -10.17
N VAL A 120 -2.49 -4.64 -10.42
CA VAL A 120 -3.13 -3.32 -10.63
C VAL A 120 -2.98 -2.46 -9.37
N GLY A 121 -3.18 -3.04 -8.19
CA GLY A 121 -3.03 -2.37 -6.90
C GLY A 121 -1.62 -1.82 -6.69
N VAL A 122 -0.58 -2.64 -6.91
CA VAL A 122 0.81 -2.19 -6.72
C VAL A 122 1.25 -1.13 -7.73
N TRP A 123 0.76 -1.19 -8.98
CA TRP A 123 1.08 -0.16 -9.98
C TRP A 123 0.41 1.18 -9.66
N THR A 124 -0.86 1.15 -9.28
CA THR A 124 -1.64 2.36 -8.98
C THR A 124 -1.29 3.00 -7.64
N ILE A 125 -0.93 2.22 -6.61
CA ILE A 125 -0.45 2.78 -5.34
C ILE A 125 0.95 3.40 -5.50
N ALA A 126 1.84 2.79 -6.30
CA ALA A 126 3.16 3.35 -6.56
C ALA A 126 3.05 4.65 -7.37
N LEU A 127 2.14 4.70 -8.34
CA LEU A 127 1.76 5.93 -9.05
C LEU A 127 1.31 7.01 -8.05
N SER A 128 0.40 6.66 -7.13
CA SER A 128 -0.13 7.59 -6.13
C SER A 128 1.00 8.23 -5.29
N VAL A 129 1.93 7.42 -4.79
CA VAL A 129 3.03 7.92 -3.95
C VAL A 129 4.01 8.78 -4.74
N ASN A 130 4.43 8.35 -5.93
CA ASN A 130 5.35 9.12 -6.78
C ASN A 130 4.71 10.46 -7.20
N PHE A 131 3.43 10.44 -7.59
CA PHE A 131 2.70 11.63 -8.00
C PHE A 131 2.40 12.57 -6.83
N GLY A 132 1.92 12.04 -5.70
CA GLY A 132 1.67 12.82 -4.49
C GLY A 132 2.94 13.47 -3.95
N THR A 133 4.10 12.79 -4.08
CA THR A 133 5.41 13.38 -3.76
C THR A 133 5.77 14.51 -4.73
N GLY A 134 5.43 14.39 -6.02
CA GLY A 134 5.52 15.50 -6.97
C GLY A 134 4.62 16.69 -6.61
N GLN A 135 3.39 16.43 -6.15
CA GLN A 135 2.49 17.49 -5.65
C GLN A 135 3.02 18.17 -4.39
N LEU A 136 3.76 17.45 -3.53
CA LEU A 136 4.46 18.08 -2.41
C LEU A 136 5.51 19.09 -2.91
N ILE A 137 6.27 18.82 -3.97
CA ILE A 137 7.22 19.78 -4.55
C ILE A 137 6.50 21.06 -5.00
N VAL A 138 5.36 20.91 -5.66
CA VAL A 138 4.51 22.06 -6.05
C VAL A 138 4.05 22.84 -4.82
N ALA A 139 3.61 22.16 -3.76
CA ALA A 139 3.22 22.80 -2.51
C ALA A 139 4.38 23.52 -1.82
N GLY A 140 5.60 22.96 -1.86
CA GLY A 140 6.81 23.56 -1.33
C GLY A 140 7.20 24.85 -2.06
N ALA A 141 7.08 24.88 -3.38
CA ALA A 141 7.26 26.11 -4.17
C ALA A 141 6.20 27.17 -3.83
N GLY A 142 4.96 26.74 -3.59
CA GLY A 142 3.85 27.62 -3.17
C GLY A 142 4.08 28.34 -1.83
N ILE A 143 4.94 27.80 -0.94
CA ILE A 143 5.31 28.48 0.32
C ILE A 143 6.04 29.81 0.05
N PHE A 144 6.89 29.84 -0.97
CA PHE A 144 7.64 31.05 -1.34
C PHE A 144 6.90 31.91 -2.35
N HIS A 145 6.20 31.28 -3.29
CA HIS A 145 5.45 31.89 -4.38
C HIS A 145 3.96 31.55 -4.30
N PRO A 146 3.18 32.19 -3.40
CA PRO A 146 1.77 31.86 -3.17
C PRO A 146 0.86 32.11 -4.38
N ASP A 147 1.23 33.05 -5.26
CA ASP A 147 0.46 33.38 -6.46
C ASP A 147 0.73 32.40 -7.62
N TRP A 148 1.74 31.53 -7.49
CA TRP A 148 2.09 30.57 -8.52
C TRP A 148 1.27 29.30 -8.39
N VAL A 149 0.41 29.05 -9.38
CA VAL A 149 -0.33 27.80 -9.53
C VAL A 149 0.32 26.99 -10.64
N ALA A 150 0.85 25.82 -10.29
CA ALA A 150 1.40 24.90 -11.27
C ALA A 150 0.29 24.42 -12.22
N THR A 151 0.56 24.53 -13.52
CA THR A 151 -0.30 23.95 -14.56
C THR A 151 -0.19 22.42 -14.57
N ALA A 152 -1.20 21.74 -15.13
CA ALA A 152 -1.24 20.28 -15.10
C ALA A 152 -0.01 19.61 -15.73
N TRP A 153 0.52 20.18 -16.82
CA TRP A 153 1.73 19.67 -17.47
C TRP A 153 2.99 19.90 -16.64
N GLN A 154 3.08 20.99 -15.87
CA GLN A 154 4.19 21.23 -14.95
C GLN A 154 4.18 20.22 -13.81
N THR A 155 3.02 19.94 -13.22
CA THR A 155 2.87 18.90 -12.18
C THR A 155 3.27 17.53 -12.73
N TYR A 156 2.87 17.20 -13.96
CA TYR A 156 3.26 15.95 -14.61
C TYR A 156 4.78 15.84 -14.84
N LEU A 157 5.45 16.91 -15.30
CA LEU A 157 6.92 16.91 -15.45
C LEU A 157 7.64 16.75 -14.10
N ILE A 158 7.14 17.38 -13.04
CA ILE A 158 7.67 17.21 -11.69
C ILE A 158 7.50 15.76 -11.23
N PHE A 159 6.34 15.15 -11.49
CA PHE A 159 6.12 13.72 -11.24
C PHE A 159 7.11 12.84 -12.01
N LEU A 160 7.39 13.13 -13.28
CA LEU A 160 8.40 12.40 -14.07
C LEU A 160 9.79 12.53 -13.45
N ALA A 161 10.16 13.73 -12.98
CA ALA A 161 11.44 13.95 -12.30
C ALA A 161 11.54 13.13 -10.99
N VAL A 162 10.49 13.13 -10.16
CA VAL A 162 10.43 12.32 -8.93
C VAL A 162 10.54 10.83 -9.25
N THR A 163 9.79 10.36 -10.25
CA THR A 163 9.79 8.96 -10.70
C THR A 163 11.16 8.56 -11.26
N ALA A 164 11.84 9.45 -11.98
CA ALA A 164 13.18 9.21 -12.50
C ALA A 164 14.21 9.10 -11.36
N VAL A 165 14.13 9.97 -10.35
CA VAL A 165 15.02 9.93 -9.18
C VAL A 165 14.78 8.67 -8.35
N SER A 166 13.52 8.32 -8.05
CA SER A 166 13.22 7.10 -7.31
C SER A 166 13.66 5.85 -8.09
N SER A 167 13.41 5.82 -9.40
CA SER A 167 13.85 4.73 -10.28
C SER A 167 15.37 4.61 -10.36
N PHE A 168 16.09 5.73 -10.41
CA PHE A 168 17.55 5.73 -10.38
C PHE A 168 18.09 5.06 -9.11
N VAL A 169 17.54 5.43 -7.94
CA VAL A 169 17.94 4.82 -6.67
C VAL A 169 17.60 3.32 -6.64
N CYS A 170 16.40 2.94 -7.08
CA CYS A 170 15.99 1.52 -7.11
C CYS A 170 16.87 0.65 -8.02
N ILE A 171 17.28 1.16 -9.19
CA ILE A 171 18.03 0.39 -10.19
C ILE A 171 19.52 0.34 -9.86
N PHE A 172 20.13 1.49 -9.56
CA PHE A 172 21.59 1.60 -9.39
C PHE A 172 22.05 1.39 -7.94
N MET A 173 21.19 1.62 -6.95
CA MET A 173 21.54 1.53 -5.53
C MET A 173 20.82 0.37 -4.82
N ASN A 174 20.52 -0.72 -5.54
CA ASN A 174 19.79 -1.89 -5.01
C ASN A 174 20.44 -2.45 -3.72
N ALA A 175 21.77 -2.57 -3.69
CA ALA A 175 22.49 -3.05 -2.51
C ALA A 175 22.42 -2.11 -1.29
N LEU A 176 22.14 -0.82 -1.51
CA LEU A 176 21.97 0.16 -0.43
C LEU A 176 20.51 0.27 0.03
N LEU A 177 19.55 -0.41 -0.61
CA LEU A 177 18.14 -0.34 -0.23
C LEU A 177 17.89 -0.66 1.25
N PRO A 178 18.47 -1.72 1.86
CA PRO A 178 18.29 -1.97 3.29
C PRO A 178 18.79 -0.83 4.18
N LEU A 179 19.88 -0.15 3.78
CA LEU A 179 20.39 1.03 4.47
C LEU A 179 19.45 2.23 4.27
N ILE A 180 18.93 2.42 3.07
CA ILE A 180 17.95 3.48 2.76
C ILE A 180 16.67 3.32 3.59
N ASP A 181 16.13 2.11 3.69
CA ASP A 181 14.96 1.82 4.53
C ASP A 181 15.25 2.11 6.02
N THR A 182 16.46 1.81 6.47
CA THR A 182 16.91 2.13 7.85
C THR A 182 17.02 3.63 8.07
N ILE A 183 17.63 4.37 7.13
CA ILE A 183 17.69 5.84 7.17
C ILE A 183 16.29 6.44 7.15
N CYS A 184 15.38 5.90 6.34
CA CYS A 184 13.98 6.32 6.29
C CYS A 184 13.29 6.16 7.64
N ALA A 185 13.49 5.03 8.34
CA ALA A 185 12.91 4.82 9.66
C ALA A 185 13.40 5.87 10.67
N TYR A 186 14.70 6.17 10.69
CA TYR A 186 15.25 7.23 11.54
C TYR A 186 14.77 8.63 11.13
N TRP A 187 14.74 8.95 9.83
CA TRP A 187 14.23 10.20 9.29
C TRP A 187 12.76 10.42 9.69
N THR A 188 11.93 9.38 9.57
CA THR A 188 10.52 9.41 9.94
C THR A 188 10.36 9.60 11.44
N GLY A 189 11.06 8.81 12.25
CA GLY A 189 10.99 8.91 13.71
C GLY A 189 11.41 10.28 14.22
N ILE A 190 12.61 10.75 13.83
CA ILE A 190 13.12 12.08 14.20
C ILE A 190 12.18 13.16 13.66
N GLY A 191 11.74 13.02 12.41
CA GLY A 191 10.83 13.96 11.77
C GLY A 191 9.52 14.16 12.52
N ILE A 192 8.91 13.08 13.01
CA ILE A 192 7.71 13.14 13.83
C ILE A 192 7.95 13.93 15.13
N PHE A 193 9.06 13.69 15.83
CA PHE A 193 9.39 14.43 17.05
C PHE A 193 9.70 15.90 16.77
N VAL A 194 10.39 16.20 15.67
CA VAL A 194 10.65 17.59 15.26
C VAL A 194 9.35 18.31 14.95
N ILE A 195 8.45 17.69 14.18
CA ILE A 195 7.13 18.26 13.89
C ILE A 195 6.35 18.49 15.18
N LEU A 196 6.31 17.50 16.09
CA LEU A 196 5.66 17.62 17.39
C LEU A 196 6.18 18.82 18.18
N ILE A 197 7.50 18.95 18.35
CA ILE A 197 8.12 20.01 19.15
C ILE A 197 7.92 21.37 18.48
N CYS A 198 8.23 21.49 17.18
CA CYS A 198 8.22 22.77 16.48
C CYS A 198 6.80 23.35 16.38
N THR A 199 5.82 22.53 15.98
CA THR A 199 4.42 22.99 15.85
C THR A 199 3.84 23.34 17.22
N SER A 200 4.07 22.50 18.24
CA SER A 200 3.59 22.76 19.61
C SER A 200 4.24 23.98 20.26
N ALA A 201 5.54 24.21 20.01
CA ALA A 201 6.27 25.34 20.58
C ALA A 201 5.90 26.67 19.93
N LYS A 202 5.80 26.71 18.59
CA LYS A 202 5.48 27.94 17.87
C LYS A 202 4.00 28.29 17.93
N ALA A 203 3.12 27.35 17.57
CA ALA A 203 1.67 27.49 17.60
C ALA A 203 1.16 28.90 17.20
N ALA A 204 1.72 29.47 16.12
CA ALA A 204 1.46 30.85 15.72
C ALA A 204 0.03 31.07 15.24
N ALA A 205 -0.61 30.00 14.73
CA ALA A 205 -2.04 29.95 14.40
C ALA A 205 -2.97 29.91 15.64
N GLY A 206 -2.41 29.90 16.85
CA GLY A 206 -3.15 29.72 18.10
C GLY A 206 -3.13 28.27 18.59
N ARG A 207 -3.66 28.08 19.81
CA ARG A 207 -3.83 26.76 20.42
C ARG A 207 -5.31 26.50 20.67
N HIS A 208 -5.75 25.31 20.33
CA HIS A 208 -7.10 24.86 20.59
C HIS A 208 -7.19 24.13 21.94
N SER A 209 -8.37 24.14 22.54
CA SER A 209 -8.65 23.35 23.74
C SER A 209 -8.72 21.85 23.40
N ALA A 210 -8.53 20.98 24.40
CA ALA A 210 -8.70 19.54 24.21
C ALA A 210 -10.11 19.17 23.74
N ALA A 211 -11.13 19.93 24.16
CA ALA A 211 -12.51 19.75 23.70
C ALA A 211 -12.64 20.01 22.18
N PHE A 212 -11.93 21.00 21.65
CA PHE A 212 -11.90 21.23 20.21
C PHE A 212 -11.07 20.16 19.49
N ALA A 213 -9.82 19.96 19.91
CA ALA A 213 -8.88 19.07 19.23
C ALA A 213 -9.35 17.60 19.16
N LEU A 214 -10.07 17.12 20.19
CA LEU A 214 -10.52 15.73 20.27
C LEU A 214 -12.04 15.55 20.03
N GLY A 215 -12.82 16.63 20.10
CA GLY A 215 -14.28 16.57 20.08
C GLY A 215 -14.96 17.45 19.03
N HIS A 216 -14.25 18.40 18.41
CA HIS A 216 -14.86 19.23 17.37
C HIS A 216 -15.07 18.42 16.10
N PHE A 217 -16.31 18.40 15.64
CA PHE A 217 -16.76 17.72 14.44
C PHE A 217 -17.63 18.66 13.61
N ASP A 218 -17.28 18.84 12.34
CA ASP A 218 -18.05 19.67 11.39
C ASP A 218 -18.35 18.89 10.10
N ALA A 219 -19.64 18.62 9.86
CA ALA A 219 -20.09 17.90 8.67
C ALA A 219 -20.36 18.79 7.45
N SER A 220 -20.36 20.13 7.63
CA SER A 220 -20.90 21.09 6.67
C SER A 220 -20.16 21.07 5.32
N ALA A 221 -18.84 20.87 5.31
CA ALA A 221 -18.01 20.88 4.11
C ALA A 221 -18.31 19.72 3.13
N SER A 222 -18.79 18.59 3.65
CA SER A 222 -19.05 17.39 2.83
C SER A 222 -20.41 17.42 2.13
N GLY A 223 -21.38 18.14 2.69
CA GLY A 223 -22.80 18.07 2.29
C GLY A 223 -23.52 16.76 2.66
N TRP A 224 -22.80 15.74 3.13
CA TRP A 224 -23.36 14.45 3.56
C TRP A 224 -23.98 14.51 4.95
N VAL A 225 -24.77 13.50 5.30
CA VAL A 225 -25.25 13.31 6.68
C VAL A 225 -24.05 13.08 7.63
N PRO A 226 -24.09 13.58 8.88
CA PRO A 226 -22.95 13.54 9.81
C PRO A 226 -22.24 12.18 9.92
N GLY A 227 -22.99 11.08 9.98
CA GLY A 227 -22.41 9.74 10.07
C GLY A 227 -21.57 9.37 8.84
N TRP A 228 -22.02 9.71 7.63
CA TRP A 228 -21.28 9.43 6.40
C TRP A 228 -20.09 10.37 6.23
N THR A 229 -20.21 11.62 6.68
CA THR A 229 -19.08 12.57 6.70
C THR A 229 -17.91 12.04 7.52
N PHE A 230 -18.17 11.47 8.70
CA PHE A 230 -17.13 10.81 9.51
C PHE A 230 -16.44 9.68 8.73
N PHE A 231 -17.19 8.86 8.00
CA PHE A 231 -16.61 7.80 7.19
C PHE A 231 -15.73 8.33 6.06
N ILE A 232 -16.11 9.43 5.39
CA ILE A 232 -15.26 10.07 4.38
C ILE A 232 -13.91 10.48 4.96
N GLY A 233 -13.87 10.95 6.21
CA GLY A 233 -12.61 11.31 6.86
C GLY A 233 -11.73 10.12 7.23
N LEU A 234 -12.18 8.87 7.07
CA LEU A 234 -11.38 7.65 7.24
C LEU A 234 -10.51 7.31 6.02
N LEU A 235 -10.66 8.03 4.90
CA LEU A 235 -9.89 7.79 3.68
C LEU A 235 -8.38 7.92 3.89
N PRO A 236 -7.82 8.96 4.55
CA PRO A 236 -6.37 9.07 4.78
C PRO A 236 -5.78 7.96 5.66
N PRO A 237 -6.39 7.60 6.82
CA PRO A 237 -5.97 6.42 7.56
C PRO A 237 -5.97 5.14 6.71
N ALA A 238 -7.03 4.90 5.94
CA ALA A 238 -7.16 3.69 5.13
C ALA A 238 -6.14 3.65 3.98
N TYR A 239 -5.85 4.80 3.36
CA TYR A 239 -4.77 4.95 2.38
C TYR A 239 -3.40 4.63 2.99
N THR A 240 -3.11 5.15 4.18
CA THR A 240 -1.84 4.94 4.88
C THR A 240 -1.55 3.46 5.13
N TYR A 241 -2.59 2.68 5.44
CA TYR A 241 -2.46 1.24 5.70
C TYR A 241 -2.66 0.35 4.48
N ALA A 242 -3.01 0.92 3.32
CA ALA A 242 -3.39 0.16 2.12
C ALA A 242 -2.30 -0.79 1.62
N ALA A 243 -1.02 -0.47 1.86
CA ALA A 243 0.13 -1.20 1.34
C ALA A 243 0.77 -2.19 2.34
N ILE A 244 0.11 -2.47 3.47
CA ILE A 244 0.69 -3.30 4.55
C ILE A 244 1.16 -4.69 4.09
N GLY A 245 0.43 -5.32 3.16
CA GLY A 245 0.75 -6.66 2.65
C GLY A 245 1.80 -6.68 1.55
N MET A 246 2.24 -5.52 1.02
CA MET A 246 3.19 -5.47 -0.10
C MET A 246 4.54 -6.10 0.25
N VAL A 247 4.92 -6.05 1.53
CA VAL A 247 6.17 -6.65 2.01
C VAL A 247 6.22 -8.17 1.84
N ALA A 248 5.08 -8.84 1.70
CA ALA A 248 5.03 -10.28 1.39
C ALA A 248 5.73 -10.61 0.07
N SER A 249 5.74 -9.69 -0.90
CA SER A 249 6.47 -9.86 -2.16
C SER A 249 7.99 -9.90 -2.00
N MET A 250 8.52 -9.53 -0.83
CA MET A 250 9.94 -9.61 -0.49
C MET A 250 10.36 -10.98 0.08
N ALA A 251 9.46 -11.97 0.18
CA ALA A 251 9.74 -13.20 0.95
C ALA A 251 11.03 -13.93 0.54
N GLU A 252 11.41 -13.93 -0.73
CA GLU A 252 12.65 -14.56 -1.20
C GLU A 252 13.93 -13.82 -0.78
N GLU A 253 13.84 -12.56 -0.38
CA GLU A 253 14.97 -11.74 0.08
C GLU A 253 15.11 -11.74 1.61
N VAL A 254 14.22 -12.44 2.33
CA VAL A 254 14.13 -12.45 3.80
C VAL A 254 14.69 -13.74 4.40
N HIS A 255 15.49 -13.60 5.45
CA HIS A 255 15.92 -14.71 6.29
C HIS A 255 14.73 -15.25 7.10
N ASN A 256 14.47 -16.56 7.09
CA ASN A 256 13.35 -17.17 7.80
C ASN A 256 11.98 -16.43 7.59
N PRO A 257 11.47 -16.41 6.35
CA PRO A 257 10.30 -15.59 6.00
C PRO A 257 9.01 -16.04 6.70
N ALA A 258 8.91 -17.31 7.13
CA ALA A 258 7.77 -17.84 7.90
C ALA A 258 7.55 -17.17 9.27
N VAL A 259 8.61 -16.57 9.84
CA VAL A 259 8.58 -15.90 11.15
C VAL A 259 8.73 -14.39 11.00
N GLN A 260 9.66 -13.95 10.15
CA GLN A 260 10.03 -12.53 10.09
C GLN A 260 8.99 -11.67 9.36
N LEU A 261 8.41 -12.17 8.26
CA LEU A 261 7.36 -11.43 7.53
C LEU A 261 6.09 -11.25 8.36
N PRO A 262 5.50 -12.30 8.98
CA PRO A 262 4.34 -12.13 9.85
C PRO A 262 4.57 -11.13 10.98
N LYS A 263 5.74 -11.18 11.63
CA LYS A 263 6.11 -10.23 12.68
C LYS A 263 6.17 -8.80 12.15
N ALA A 264 6.80 -8.57 11.00
CA ALA A 264 6.89 -7.23 10.43
C ALA A 264 5.51 -6.66 10.05
N ILE A 265 4.64 -7.47 9.44
CA ILE A 265 3.26 -7.09 9.10
C ILE A 265 2.51 -6.66 10.36
N VAL A 266 2.48 -7.51 11.39
CA VAL A 266 1.71 -7.24 12.63
C VAL A 266 2.28 -6.05 13.40
N TRP A 267 3.60 -5.98 13.60
CA TRP A 267 4.23 -4.90 14.40
C TRP A 267 4.21 -3.54 13.70
N SER A 268 4.12 -3.50 12.37
CA SER A 268 4.03 -2.22 11.64
C SER A 268 2.76 -1.42 12.01
N VAL A 269 1.64 -2.08 12.32
CA VAL A 269 0.37 -1.41 12.66
C VAL A 269 0.43 -0.66 14.00
N PRO A 270 0.74 -1.29 15.14
CA PRO A 270 0.77 -0.59 16.43
C PRO A 270 1.88 0.45 16.48
N ILE A 271 3.06 0.18 15.91
CA ILE A 271 4.15 1.18 15.79
C ILE A 271 3.66 2.37 14.98
N GLY A 272 3.06 2.11 13.81
CA GLY A 272 2.46 3.13 12.96
C GLY A 272 1.39 3.93 13.70
N THR A 273 0.52 3.26 14.47
CA THR A 273 -0.58 3.88 15.22
C THR A 273 -0.05 4.91 16.22
N VAL A 274 0.94 4.53 17.01
CA VAL A 274 1.59 5.42 17.99
C VAL A 274 2.26 6.59 17.28
N PHE A 275 3.00 6.34 16.21
CA PHE A 275 3.66 7.39 15.41
C PHE A 275 2.66 8.36 14.78
N GLY A 276 1.55 7.85 14.26
CA GLY A 276 0.46 8.64 13.71
C GLY A 276 -0.21 9.52 14.78
N LEU A 277 -0.42 9.02 15.99
CA LEU A 277 -0.97 9.83 17.09
C LEU A 277 -0.01 10.95 17.51
N ILE A 278 1.28 10.65 17.64
CA ILE A 278 2.30 11.65 17.98
C ILE A 278 2.40 12.73 16.87
N PHE A 279 2.20 12.34 15.61
CA PHE A 279 2.18 13.25 14.48
C PHE A 279 0.90 14.10 14.40
N LEU A 280 -0.28 13.50 14.58
CA LEU A 280 -1.57 14.17 14.38
C LEU A 280 -1.97 15.09 15.52
N LEU A 281 -1.71 14.70 16.78
CA LEU A 281 -2.06 15.50 17.96
C LEU A 281 -1.62 16.97 17.85
N PRO A 282 -0.32 17.28 17.65
CA PRO A 282 0.11 18.67 17.58
C PRO A 282 -0.53 19.44 16.41
N ILE A 283 -0.83 18.76 15.29
CA ILE A 283 -1.50 19.37 14.13
C ILE A 283 -2.93 19.76 14.49
N VAL A 284 -3.71 18.88 15.12
CA VAL A 284 -5.10 19.22 15.51
C VAL A 284 -5.16 20.28 16.61
N PHE A 285 -4.19 20.30 17.53
CA PHE A 285 -4.10 21.32 18.57
C PHE A 285 -3.68 22.70 18.06
N THR A 286 -3.02 22.76 16.89
CA THR A 286 -2.56 24.01 16.27
C THR A 286 -3.24 24.28 14.92
N LEU A 287 -4.33 23.58 14.64
CA LEU A 287 -4.97 23.57 13.33
C LEU A 287 -5.42 24.98 12.93
N PRO A 288 -4.93 25.52 11.80
CA PRO A 288 -5.45 26.77 11.25
C PRO A 288 -6.91 26.63 10.82
N ASP A 289 -7.52 27.76 10.43
CA ASP A 289 -8.87 27.78 9.90
C ASP A 289 -9.06 26.80 8.72
N ILE A 290 -10.05 25.92 8.84
CA ILE A 290 -10.29 24.82 7.89
C ILE A 290 -10.69 25.38 6.51
N THR A 291 -11.48 26.46 6.47
CA THR A 291 -11.92 27.03 5.18
C THR A 291 -10.74 27.58 4.38
N THR A 292 -9.77 28.19 5.08
CA THR A 292 -8.51 28.66 4.50
C THR A 292 -7.72 27.50 3.91
N LEU A 293 -7.58 26.38 4.64
CA LEU A 293 -6.86 25.20 4.15
C LEU A 293 -7.56 24.55 2.94
N LEU A 294 -8.89 24.48 2.93
CA LEU A 294 -9.65 23.90 1.82
C LEU A 294 -9.67 24.79 0.57
N SER A 295 -9.44 26.10 0.71
CA SER A 295 -9.38 27.06 -0.41
C SER A 295 -8.06 27.05 -1.18
N VAL A 296 -7.07 26.24 -0.79
CA VAL A 296 -5.74 26.23 -1.42
C VAL A 296 -5.84 25.73 -2.87
N ALA A 297 -5.49 26.60 -3.82
CA ALA A 297 -5.65 26.36 -5.25
C ALA A 297 -4.86 25.14 -5.78
N SER A 298 -3.73 24.79 -5.15
CA SER A 298 -2.94 23.60 -5.52
C SER A 298 -3.61 22.29 -5.12
N GLY A 299 -4.66 22.33 -4.29
CA GLY A 299 -5.31 21.14 -3.71
C GLY A 299 -4.47 20.45 -2.64
N GLN A 300 -3.32 21.02 -2.26
CA GLN A 300 -2.40 20.43 -1.27
C GLN A 300 -2.16 21.39 -0.09
N PRO A 301 -2.96 21.30 1.00
CA PRO A 301 -2.96 22.29 2.07
C PRO A 301 -1.75 22.21 3.01
N ILE A 302 -0.94 21.14 2.96
CA ILE A 302 0.14 20.89 3.94
C ILE A 302 1.15 22.05 4.02
N GLY A 303 1.58 22.58 2.88
CA GLY A 303 2.56 23.67 2.84
C GLY A 303 2.04 24.91 3.56
N VAL A 304 0.80 25.32 3.23
CA VAL A 304 0.12 26.46 3.85
C VAL A 304 -0.15 26.20 5.34
N MET A 305 -0.61 25.00 5.69
CA MET A 305 -0.88 24.59 7.07
C MET A 305 0.36 24.77 7.94
N PHE A 306 1.51 24.23 7.55
CA PHE A 306 2.74 24.38 8.32
C PHE A 306 3.28 25.81 8.32
N THR A 307 3.14 26.57 7.24
CA THR A 307 3.51 27.99 7.23
C THR A 307 2.69 28.81 8.23
N LEU A 308 1.38 28.56 8.32
CA LEU A 308 0.50 29.23 9.27
C LEU A 308 0.79 28.82 10.72
N ILE A 309 1.00 27.52 10.98
CA ILE A 309 1.35 27.02 12.32
C ILE A 309 2.69 27.58 12.80
N MET A 310 3.69 27.66 11.91
CA MET A 310 5.03 28.12 12.24
C MET A 310 5.18 29.65 12.23
N GLY A 311 4.22 30.37 11.66
CA GLY A 311 4.23 31.84 11.52
C GLY A 311 5.35 32.37 10.61
N SER A 312 6.01 31.51 9.84
CA SER A 312 7.12 31.89 8.95
C SER A 312 7.24 30.94 7.76
N LYS A 313 7.65 31.48 6.61
CA LYS A 313 7.91 30.69 5.39
C LYS A 313 9.01 29.65 5.61
N GLY A 314 10.10 30.03 6.30
CA GLY A 314 11.21 29.13 6.62
C GLY A 314 10.81 27.97 7.54
N GLY A 315 10.01 28.23 8.58
CA GLY A 315 9.49 27.18 9.45
C GLY A 315 8.54 26.22 8.72
N GLY A 316 7.64 26.76 7.89
CA GLY A 316 6.76 25.95 7.05
C GLY A 316 7.54 25.05 6.08
N PHE A 317 8.56 25.60 5.42
CA PHE A 317 9.46 24.83 4.54
C PHE A 317 10.21 23.72 5.28
N GLY A 318 10.69 24.00 6.50
CA GLY A 318 11.36 22.98 7.33
C GLY A 318 10.47 21.78 7.64
N MET A 319 9.21 22.01 8.03
CA MET A 319 8.25 20.93 8.30
C MET A 319 7.85 20.19 7.02
N TRP A 320 7.62 20.94 5.93
CA TRP A 320 7.36 20.37 4.62
C TRP A 320 8.51 19.46 4.14
N PHE A 321 9.75 19.87 4.32
CA PHE A 321 10.93 19.12 3.89
C PHE A 321 11.03 17.76 4.57
N ILE A 322 10.62 17.66 5.84
CA ILE A 322 10.53 16.38 6.56
C ILE A 322 9.53 15.45 5.86
N ILE A 323 8.31 15.93 5.58
CA ILE A 323 7.26 15.14 4.92
C ILE A 323 7.66 14.77 3.48
N PHE A 324 8.28 15.69 2.75
CA PHE A 324 8.82 15.44 1.41
C PHE A 324 9.89 14.33 1.44
N GLY A 325 10.81 14.38 2.39
CA GLY A 325 11.82 13.33 2.58
C GLY A 325 11.17 11.96 2.85
N ILE A 326 10.16 11.91 3.73
CA ILE A 326 9.39 10.68 4.00
C ILE A 326 8.72 10.16 2.71
N GLY A 327 8.11 11.04 1.91
CA GLY A 327 7.50 10.69 0.63
C GLY A 327 8.48 10.12 -0.38
N MET A 328 9.69 10.71 -0.49
CA MET A 328 10.75 10.20 -1.37
C MET A 328 11.24 8.81 -0.97
N PHE A 329 11.44 8.57 0.33
CA PHE A 329 11.81 7.23 0.80
C PHE A 329 10.69 6.22 0.57
N CYS A 330 9.44 6.59 0.83
CA CYS A 330 8.27 5.77 0.53
C CYS A 330 8.21 5.41 -0.96
N ALA A 331 8.43 6.38 -1.85
CA ALA A 331 8.44 6.20 -3.30
C ALA A 331 9.49 5.16 -3.74
N ILE A 332 10.65 5.13 -3.10
CA ILE A 332 11.71 4.13 -3.37
C ILE A 332 11.24 2.74 -2.89
N SER A 333 10.86 2.60 -1.61
CA SER A 333 10.50 1.31 -1.02
C SER A 333 9.27 0.68 -1.68
N ILE A 334 8.26 1.49 -2.03
CA ILE A 334 7.03 1.02 -2.69
C ILE A 334 7.31 0.59 -4.15
N SER A 335 8.20 1.28 -4.86
CA SER A 335 8.58 0.92 -6.23
C SER A 335 9.35 -0.41 -6.27
N VAL A 336 10.21 -0.65 -5.28
CA VAL A 336 10.89 -1.96 -5.10
C VAL A 336 9.87 -3.06 -4.86
N ALA A 337 8.94 -2.86 -3.91
CA ALA A 337 7.89 -3.84 -3.62
C ALA A 337 6.99 -4.12 -4.84
N ALA A 338 6.58 -3.07 -5.56
CA ALA A 338 5.79 -3.21 -6.79
C ALA A 338 6.52 -4.02 -7.87
N SER A 339 7.84 -3.84 -8.01
CA SER A 339 8.64 -4.60 -8.98
C SER A 339 8.68 -6.09 -8.68
N ARG A 340 8.80 -6.47 -7.39
CA ARG A 340 8.87 -7.87 -6.96
C ARG A 340 7.51 -8.54 -7.02
N ALA A 341 6.42 -7.84 -6.68
CA ALA A 341 5.07 -8.33 -6.89
C ALA A 341 4.77 -8.58 -8.38
N THR A 342 5.16 -7.63 -9.24
CA THR A 342 5.00 -7.76 -10.71
C THR A 342 5.81 -8.93 -11.26
N TRP A 343 7.06 -9.07 -10.80
CA TRP A 343 7.93 -10.18 -11.18
C TRP A 343 7.38 -11.55 -10.75
N ALA A 344 6.91 -11.67 -9.50
CA ALA A 344 6.35 -12.93 -9.00
C ALA A 344 5.15 -13.37 -9.85
N PHE A 345 4.25 -12.45 -10.22
CA PHE A 345 3.10 -12.76 -11.07
C PHE A 345 3.53 -13.09 -12.52
N ALA A 346 4.57 -12.44 -13.04
CA ALA A 346 5.17 -12.81 -14.32
C ALA A 346 5.76 -14.22 -14.30
N ARG A 347 6.41 -14.62 -13.19
CA ARG A 347 7.00 -15.95 -13.02
C ARG A 347 5.98 -17.08 -13.13
N ASP A 348 4.73 -16.82 -12.72
CA ASP A 348 3.64 -17.79 -12.80
C ASP A 348 2.86 -17.74 -14.13
N ASN A 349 3.47 -17.17 -15.18
CA ASN A 349 2.91 -17.05 -16.53
C ASN A 349 1.56 -16.34 -16.63
N ALA A 350 1.27 -15.44 -15.68
CA ALA A 350 -0.02 -14.76 -15.63
C ALA A 350 -0.04 -13.41 -16.38
N LEU A 351 1.13 -12.84 -16.68
CA LEU A 351 1.28 -11.60 -17.45
C LEU A 351 1.56 -11.85 -18.93
N PRO A 352 1.11 -10.96 -19.83
CA PRO A 352 1.57 -10.96 -21.23
C PRO A 352 3.08 -10.79 -21.27
N PHE A 353 3.76 -11.53 -22.16
CA PHE A 353 5.23 -11.59 -22.23
C PHE A 353 5.89 -12.00 -20.91
N SER A 354 5.26 -12.91 -20.16
CA SER A 354 5.75 -13.46 -18.88
C SER A 354 7.24 -13.81 -18.92
N ARG A 355 7.72 -14.48 -19.98
CA ARG A 355 9.12 -14.87 -20.17
C ARG A 355 10.12 -13.70 -20.11
N THR A 356 9.70 -12.51 -20.54
CA THR A 356 10.54 -11.30 -20.50
C THR A 356 10.52 -10.70 -19.11
N PHE A 357 9.35 -10.57 -18.50
CA PHE A 357 9.17 -9.89 -17.22
C PHE A 357 9.53 -10.75 -16.00
N SER A 358 9.53 -12.08 -16.13
CA SER A 358 9.98 -13.00 -15.10
C SER A 358 11.49 -13.13 -15.01
N ARG A 359 12.24 -12.59 -15.98
CA ARG A 359 13.69 -12.73 -16.05
C ARG A 359 14.37 -11.92 -14.94
N VAL A 360 15.07 -12.63 -14.05
CA VAL A 360 16.01 -12.05 -13.08
C VAL A 360 17.41 -12.11 -13.65
N TRP A 361 18.16 -11.01 -13.58
CA TRP A 361 19.56 -10.99 -13.95
C TRP A 361 20.32 -9.96 -13.10
N THR A 362 21.64 -10.08 -13.03
CA THR A 362 22.54 -9.11 -12.38
C THR A 362 23.15 -8.19 -13.45
N PRO A 363 22.69 -6.93 -13.59
CA PRO A 363 23.30 -5.97 -14.49
C PRO A 363 24.79 -5.76 -14.21
N PRO A 364 25.63 -5.39 -15.21
CA PRO A 364 27.06 -5.15 -15.01
C PRO A 364 27.36 -4.07 -13.96
N PHE A 365 26.41 -3.15 -13.76
CA PHE A 365 26.48 -2.06 -12.78
C PHE A 365 25.90 -2.42 -11.40
N ALA A 366 25.31 -3.60 -11.25
CA ALA A 366 24.64 -4.04 -10.02
C ALA A 366 25.39 -5.22 -9.40
N THR A 367 25.44 -5.26 -8.07
CA THR A 367 26.08 -6.35 -7.31
C THR A 367 25.13 -7.51 -7.03
N GLU A 368 23.83 -7.28 -7.08
CA GLU A 368 22.78 -8.27 -6.78
C GLU A 368 21.81 -8.43 -7.95
N ALA A 369 21.21 -9.61 -8.04
CA ALA A 369 20.25 -9.93 -9.08
C ALA A 369 18.93 -9.20 -8.84
N LEU A 370 18.37 -8.58 -9.87
CA LEU A 370 17.11 -7.83 -9.77
C LEU A 370 16.23 -8.02 -11.02
N PRO A 371 14.90 -8.11 -10.88
CA PRO A 371 13.95 -8.18 -11.99
C PRO A 371 13.76 -6.80 -12.67
N LEU A 372 14.77 -6.38 -13.43
CA LEU A 372 14.79 -5.05 -14.07
C LEU A 372 13.62 -4.87 -15.03
N ASN A 373 13.26 -5.90 -15.80
CA ASN A 373 12.17 -5.84 -16.77
C ASN A 373 10.81 -5.60 -16.09
N ALA A 374 10.55 -6.26 -14.96
CA ALA A 374 9.32 -6.05 -14.19
C ALA A 374 9.29 -4.67 -13.54
N PHE A 375 10.45 -4.17 -13.09
CA PHE A 375 10.58 -2.79 -12.58
C PHE A 375 10.21 -1.78 -13.67
N LEU A 376 10.85 -1.88 -14.85
CA LEU A 376 10.60 -0.97 -15.97
C LEU A 376 9.14 -1.03 -16.44
N LEU A 377 8.52 -2.21 -16.46
CA LEU A 377 7.10 -2.35 -16.78
C LEU A 377 6.24 -1.54 -15.78
N SER A 378 6.48 -1.71 -14.48
CA SER A 378 5.78 -0.97 -13.43
C SER A 378 5.96 0.54 -13.61
N THR A 379 7.18 1.03 -13.87
CA THR A 379 7.45 2.45 -14.09
C THR A 379 6.77 2.98 -15.34
N ILE A 380 6.80 2.24 -16.46
CA ILE A 380 6.13 2.64 -17.72
C ILE A 380 4.62 2.77 -17.50
N ILE A 381 4.00 1.79 -16.81
CA ILE A 381 2.57 1.83 -16.52
C ILE A 381 2.24 3.05 -15.65
N GLN A 382 3.03 3.34 -14.62
CA GLN A 382 2.86 4.53 -13.80
C GLN A 382 2.95 5.83 -14.64
N VAL A 383 3.96 5.94 -15.50
CA VAL A 383 4.13 7.11 -16.40
C VAL A 383 2.92 7.29 -17.31
N LEU A 384 2.43 6.21 -17.93
CA LEU A 384 1.28 6.24 -18.82
C LEU A 384 -0.02 6.61 -18.07
N LEU A 385 -0.25 6.05 -16.89
CA LEU A 385 -1.39 6.40 -16.06
C LEU A 385 -1.31 7.85 -15.53
N GLY A 386 -0.10 8.37 -15.30
CA GLY A 386 0.13 9.76 -14.93
C GLY A 386 -0.33 10.77 -16.00
N LEU A 387 -0.33 10.40 -17.29
CA LEU A 387 -0.83 11.26 -18.36
C LEU A 387 -2.31 11.60 -18.21
N ILE A 388 -3.09 10.77 -17.52
CA ILE A 388 -4.53 10.99 -17.27
C ILE A 388 -4.75 12.30 -16.50
N PHE A 389 -3.79 12.69 -15.64
CA PHE A 389 -3.84 13.95 -14.92
C PHE A 389 -3.86 15.19 -15.83
N LEU A 390 -3.26 15.10 -17.04
CA LEU A 390 -3.28 16.20 -18.01
C LEU A 390 -4.70 16.49 -18.53
N GLY A 391 -5.56 15.46 -18.59
CA GLY A 391 -6.95 15.58 -19.01
C GLY A 391 -7.90 15.85 -17.85
N SER A 392 -7.79 15.09 -16.75
CA SER A 392 -8.68 15.22 -15.61
C SER A 392 -8.02 14.77 -14.30
N SER A 393 -7.96 15.67 -13.33
CA SER A 393 -7.52 15.36 -11.96
C SER A 393 -8.50 14.44 -11.23
N ALA A 394 -9.80 14.52 -11.52
CA ALA A 394 -10.82 13.63 -10.96
C ALA A 394 -10.62 12.18 -11.47
N ALA A 395 -10.35 12.02 -12.77
CA ALA A 395 -10.04 10.73 -13.35
C ALA A 395 -8.74 10.15 -12.77
N PHE A 396 -7.70 10.98 -12.61
CA PHE A 396 -6.45 10.56 -11.98
C PHE A 396 -6.64 10.11 -10.52
N ASN A 397 -7.37 10.89 -9.71
CA ASN A 397 -7.65 10.54 -8.31
C ASN A 397 -8.43 9.22 -8.17
N ALA A 398 -9.24 8.87 -9.18
CA ALA A 398 -9.90 7.56 -9.20
C ALA A 398 -8.90 6.39 -9.33
N PHE A 399 -7.81 6.53 -10.09
CA PHE A 399 -6.76 5.51 -10.14
C PHE A 399 -6.03 5.36 -8.79
N VAL A 400 -5.83 6.46 -8.07
CA VAL A 400 -5.29 6.44 -6.71
C VAL A 400 -6.20 5.65 -5.77
N GLY A 401 -7.51 5.93 -5.78
CA GLY A 401 -8.49 5.21 -4.97
C GLY A 401 -8.58 3.72 -5.32
N VAL A 402 -8.47 3.38 -6.61
CA VAL A 402 -8.46 1.99 -7.09
C VAL A 402 -7.26 1.21 -6.56
N GLY A 403 -6.11 1.86 -6.36
CA GLY A 403 -4.96 1.19 -5.73
C GLY A 403 -5.28 0.65 -4.34
N VAL A 404 -5.97 1.46 -3.53
CA VAL A 404 -6.41 1.05 -2.19
C VAL A 404 -7.46 -0.06 -2.27
N ILE A 405 -8.45 0.07 -3.17
CA ILE A 405 -9.51 -0.92 -3.39
C ILE A 405 -8.90 -2.27 -3.82
N CYS A 406 -8.02 -2.27 -4.82
CA CYS A 406 -7.41 -3.46 -5.39
C CYS A 406 -6.49 -4.19 -4.41
N LEU A 407 -5.63 -3.46 -3.69
CA LEU A 407 -4.78 -4.05 -2.65
C LEU A 407 -5.61 -4.58 -1.48
N GLY A 408 -6.59 -3.80 -1.01
CA GLY A 408 -7.52 -4.23 0.03
C GLY A 408 -8.24 -5.52 -0.37
N ALA A 409 -8.86 -5.55 -1.56
CA ALA A 409 -9.55 -6.72 -2.09
C ALA A 409 -8.61 -7.93 -2.24
N SER A 410 -7.37 -7.70 -2.70
CA SER A 410 -6.35 -8.76 -2.81
C SER A 410 -6.00 -9.36 -1.44
N TYR A 411 -5.91 -8.54 -0.40
CA TYR A 411 -5.61 -8.99 0.95
C TYR A 411 -6.82 -9.67 1.62
N ALA A 412 -8.03 -9.20 1.38
CA ALA A 412 -9.24 -9.79 1.95
C ALA A 412 -9.61 -11.11 1.29
N MET A 413 -9.33 -11.33 0.00
CA MET A 413 -9.72 -12.55 -0.71
C MET A 413 -9.22 -13.86 -0.06
N PRO A 414 -7.92 -14.05 0.26
CA PRO A 414 -7.46 -15.27 0.93
C PRO A 414 -8.09 -15.43 2.32
N VAL A 415 -8.31 -14.33 3.05
CA VAL A 415 -8.94 -14.33 4.37
C VAL A 415 -10.42 -14.74 4.28
N ALA A 416 -11.15 -14.22 3.28
CA ALA A 416 -12.54 -14.54 3.02
C ALA A 416 -12.72 -15.99 2.58
N VAL A 417 -11.85 -16.50 1.70
CA VAL A 417 -11.85 -17.92 1.28
C VAL A 417 -11.57 -18.83 2.47
N SER A 418 -10.58 -18.49 3.31
CA SER A 418 -10.30 -19.22 4.55
C SER A 418 -11.51 -19.25 5.48
N LEU A 419 -12.19 -18.12 5.67
CA LEU A 419 -13.38 -18.01 6.50
C LEU A 419 -14.56 -18.83 5.95
N ALA A 420 -14.81 -18.75 4.64
CA ALA A 420 -15.88 -19.49 3.96
C ALA A 420 -15.73 -21.01 4.05
N ARG A 421 -14.49 -21.49 4.11
CA ARG A 421 -14.17 -22.92 4.28
C ARG A 421 -14.02 -23.35 5.74
N GLY A 422 -14.34 -22.47 6.69
CA GLY A 422 -14.25 -22.75 8.12
C GLY A 422 -12.81 -22.98 8.61
N ARG A 423 -11.83 -22.35 7.94
CA ARG A 423 -10.39 -22.42 8.27
C ARG A 423 -9.80 -23.85 8.26
N ARG A 424 -10.44 -24.79 7.56
CA ARG A 424 -10.03 -26.20 7.47
C ARG A 424 -8.72 -26.40 6.70
N ASP A 425 -8.44 -25.49 5.78
CA ASP A 425 -7.29 -25.58 4.87
C ASP A 425 -6.00 -24.98 5.46
N LEU A 426 -6.06 -24.42 6.68
CA LEU A 426 -4.87 -24.04 7.43
C LEU A 426 -4.38 -25.29 8.19
N PRO A 427 -3.20 -25.85 7.85
CA PRO A 427 -2.70 -27.07 8.47
C PRO A 427 -2.67 -26.94 9.99
N SER A 428 -3.29 -27.91 10.67
CA SER A 428 -3.30 -27.95 12.14
C SER A 428 -1.90 -28.30 12.64
N GLY A 429 -1.11 -27.30 13.04
CA GLY A 429 0.12 -27.49 13.83
C GLY A 429 1.47 -27.28 13.14
N GLY A 430 1.55 -26.56 12.00
CA GLY A 430 2.84 -26.37 11.28
C GLY A 430 3.43 -24.95 11.27
N ALA A 431 2.63 -23.90 11.48
CA ALA A 431 3.11 -22.52 11.33
C ALA A 431 3.60 -21.91 12.66
N PRO A 432 4.69 -21.11 12.64
CA PRO A 432 5.16 -20.35 13.79
C PRO A 432 4.16 -19.37 14.39
N PHE A 433 3.18 -18.89 13.61
CA PHE A 433 2.17 -17.94 14.06
C PHE A 433 0.74 -18.40 13.66
N THR A 434 -0.15 -18.49 14.65
CA THR A 434 -1.56 -18.82 14.46
C THR A 434 -2.46 -18.01 15.39
N LEU A 435 -3.66 -17.68 14.91
CA LEU A 435 -4.72 -17.00 15.66
C LEU A 435 -5.57 -17.98 16.49
N GLY A 436 -5.44 -19.29 16.26
CA GLY A 436 -6.20 -20.32 16.95
C GLY A 436 -7.71 -20.05 16.90
N LYS A 437 -8.35 -20.08 18.07
CA LYS A 437 -9.81 -19.91 18.23
C LYS A 437 -10.31 -18.51 17.87
N TRP A 438 -9.47 -17.48 17.99
CA TRP A 438 -9.83 -16.10 17.65
C TRP A 438 -9.83 -15.83 16.14
N GLY A 439 -9.27 -16.74 15.35
CA GLY A 439 -9.10 -16.55 13.91
C GLY A 439 -10.40 -16.34 13.14
N VAL A 440 -11.52 -16.92 13.56
CA VAL A 440 -12.83 -16.66 12.92
C VAL A 440 -13.28 -15.22 13.11
N LEU A 441 -13.20 -14.71 14.35
CA LEU A 441 -13.59 -13.34 14.69
C LEU A 441 -12.69 -12.31 13.98
N VAL A 442 -11.38 -12.51 14.06
CA VAL A 442 -10.40 -11.60 13.45
C VAL A 442 -10.55 -11.56 11.92
N ASN A 443 -10.72 -12.73 11.28
CA ASN A 443 -10.95 -12.81 9.84
C ASN A 443 -12.27 -12.14 9.44
N ALA A 444 -13.35 -12.31 10.22
CA ALA A 444 -14.64 -11.66 9.94
C ALA A 444 -14.54 -10.14 10.01
N ILE A 445 -13.87 -9.60 11.04
CA ILE A 445 -13.63 -8.14 11.17
C ILE A 445 -12.81 -7.63 9.99
N ALA A 446 -11.74 -8.34 9.61
CA ALA A 446 -10.88 -7.96 8.48
C ALA A 446 -11.66 -7.89 7.16
N VAL A 447 -12.49 -8.91 6.86
CA VAL A 447 -13.29 -8.96 5.62
C VAL A 447 -14.36 -7.87 5.62
N LEU A 448 -15.06 -7.65 6.73
CA LEU A 448 -16.08 -6.60 6.85
C LEU A 448 -15.47 -5.21 6.71
N TRP A 449 -14.32 -4.97 7.34
CA TRP A 449 -13.59 -3.71 7.22
C TRP A 449 -13.18 -3.42 5.77
N VAL A 450 -12.57 -4.39 5.08
CA VAL A 450 -12.17 -4.20 3.69
C VAL A 450 -13.39 -4.02 2.78
N ALA A 451 -14.46 -4.79 2.97
CA ALA A 451 -15.69 -4.63 2.20
C ALA A 451 -16.27 -3.22 2.37
N PHE A 452 -16.29 -2.71 3.61
CA PHE A 452 -16.71 -1.34 3.89
C PHE A 452 -15.76 -0.30 3.28
N ALA A 453 -14.44 -0.49 3.38
CA ALA A 453 -13.46 0.40 2.77
C ALA A 453 -13.63 0.47 1.24
N ILE A 454 -13.91 -0.65 0.57
CA ILE A 454 -14.18 -0.65 -0.88
C ILE A 454 -15.36 0.26 -1.23
N VAL A 455 -16.46 0.15 -0.49
CA VAL A 455 -17.64 1.03 -0.67
C VAL A 455 -17.27 2.49 -0.40
N LEU A 456 -16.51 2.74 0.67
CA LEU A 456 -16.08 4.08 1.06
C LEU A 456 -15.24 4.76 -0.03
N PHE A 457 -14.26 4.05 -0.59
CA PHE A 457 -13.42 4.56 -1.68
C PHE A 457 -14.15 4.69 -3.03
N CYS A 458 -15.36 4.13 -3.18
CA CYS A 458 -16.21 4.33 -4.35
C CYS A 458 -17.12 5.55 -4.26
N MET A 459 -17.29 6.12 -3.06
CA MET A 459 -18.24 7.21 -2.81
C MET A 459 -17.55 8.58 -2.95
N PRO A 460 -18.28 9.62 -3.39
CA PRO A 460 -17.71 10.96 -3.54
C PRO A 460 -17.53 11.63 -2.17
N ALA A 461 -16.44 12.38 -2.02
CA ALA A 461 -16.11 13.07 -0.77
C ALA A 461 -17.03 14.27 -0.47
N VAL A 462 -17.67 14.84 -1.50
CA VAL A 462 -18.58 15.99 -1.36
C VAL A 462 -19.83 15.81 -2.22
N ILE A 463 -20.96 16.32 -1.75
CA ILE A 463 -22.21 16.45 -2.52
C ILE A 463 -22.69 17.91 -2.54
N PRO A 464 -23.33 18.39 -3.62
CA PRO A 464 -23.75 17.65 -4.82
C PRO A 464 -22.59 17.21 -5.74
N VAL A 465 -22.81 16.10 -6.44
CA VAL A 465 -21.83 15.52 -7.37
C VAL A 465 -21.81 16.32 -8.67
N THR A 466 -20.62 16.68 -9.11
CA THR A 466 -20.32 17.34 -10.39
C THR A 466 -19.28 16.50 -11.13
N ASP A 467 -19.05 16.78 -12.41
CA ASP A 467 -18.00 16.11 -13.21
C ASP A 467 -16.59 16.22 -12.58
N LYS A 468 -16.38 17.24 -11.74
CA LYS A 468 -15.11 17.46 -11.02
C LYS A 468 -15.07 16.84 -9.62
N SER A 469 -16.23 16.65 -8.97
CA SER A 469 -16.32 16.07 -7.61
C SER A 469 -16.72 14.60 -7.60
N MET A 470 -17.08 14.03 -8.75
CA MET A 470 -17.40 12.62 -8.90
C MET A 470 -16.18 11.73 -8.62
N ASN A 471 -16.40 10.66 -7.87
CA ASN A 471 -15.41 9.64 -7.63
C ASN A 471 -15.59 8.51 -8.67
N TYR A 472 -14.67 8.43 -9.62
CA TYR A 472 -14.70 7.42 -10.69
C TYR A 472 -14.03 6.09 -10.31
N ALA A 473 -13.66 5.88 -9.04
CA ALA A 473 -12.93 4.69 -8.61
C ALA A 473 -13.69 3.38 -8.91
N SER A 474 -15.02 3.37 -8.75
CA SER A 474 -15.85 2.20 -9.07
C SER A 474 -15.80 1.84 -10.56
N VAL A 475 -15.85 2.84 -11.45
CA VAL A 475 -15.78 2.66 -12.90
C VAL A 475 -14.40 2.11 -13.30
N VAL A 476 -13.33 2.69 -12.76
CA VAL A 476 -11.96 2.24 -13.05
C VAL A 476 -11.72 0.82 -12.51
N PHE A 477 -12.23 0.51 -11.30
CA PHE A 477 -12.16 -0.83 -10.72
C PHE A 477 -12.86 -1.88 -11.61
N VAL A 478 -14.10 -1.59 -12.04
CA VAL A 478 -14.84 -2.47 -12.96
C VAL A 478 -14.13 -2.58 -14.31
N GLY A 479 -13.52 -1.51 -14.81
CA GLY A 479 -12.72 -1.52 -16.03
C GLY A 479 -11.53 -2.48 -15.96
N PHE A 480 -10.75 -2.44 -14.87
CA PHE A 480 -9.65 -3.39 -14.66
C PHE A 480 -10.14 -4.83 -14.44
N ALA A 481 -11.25 -5.02 -13.72
CA ALA A 481 -11.86 -6.33 -13.56
C ALA A 481 -12.30 -6.92 -14.91
N ALA A 482 -12.92 -6.11 -15.77
CA ALA A 482 -13.30 -6.50 -17.12
C ALA A 482 -12.07 -6.83 -17.98
N PHE A 483 -11.01 -6.02 -17.91
CA PHE A 483 -9.75 -6.29 -18.60
C PHE A 483 -9.14 -7.65 -18.17
N SER A 484 -9.09 -7.90 -16.85
CA SER A 484 -8.61 -9.18 -16.31
C SER A 484 -9.47 -10.36 -16.76
N ALA A 485 -10.79 -10.19 -16.80
CA ALA A 485 -11.72 -11.23 -17.26
C ALA A 485 -11.57 -11.53 -18.76
N VAL A 486 -11.45 -10.49 -19.59
CA VAL A 486 -11.19 -10.65 -21.04
C VAL A 486 -9.86 -11.34 -21.26
N TRP A 487 -8.80 -10.93 -20.54
CA TRP A 487 -7.49 -11.56 -20.63
C TRP A 487 -7.51 -13.03 -20.15
N TYR A 488 -8.34 -13.35 -19.15
CA TYR A 488 -8.55 -14.73 -18.72
C TYR A 488 -9.16 -15.58 -19.84
N VAL A 489 -10.19 -15.07 -20.51
CA VAL A 489 -10.86 -15.79 -21.60
C VAL A 489 -9.93 -15.98 -22.81
N ILE A 490 -9.11 -14.98 -23.14
CA ILE A 490 -8.20 -15.04 -24.29
C ILE A 490 -7.00 -15.95 -24.02
N ASN A 491 -6.32 -15.75 -22.89
CA ASN A 491 -5.03 -16.38 -22.62
C ASN A 491 -5.01 -17.21 -21.34
N GLY A 492 -5.57 -16.68 -20.24
CA GLY A 492 -5.48 -17.28 -18.91
C GLY A 492 -6.05 -18.70 -18.84
N ARG A 493 -7.21 -18.97 -19.47
CA ARG A 493 -7.84 -20.30 -19.47
C ARG A 493 -6.99 -21.39 -20.14
N TYR A 494 -6.03 -21.01 -20.98
CA TYR A 494 -5.19 -21.94 -21.74
C TYR A 494 -3.78 -22.07 -21.17
N HIS A 495 -3.23 -21.00 -20.60
CA HIS A 495 -1.82 -20.94 -20.20
C HIS A 495 -1.59 -20.80 -18.68
N TYR A 496 -2.61 -20.39 -17.92
CA TYR A 496 -2.49 -20.21 -16.49
C TYR A 496 -3.05 -21.42 -15.73
N SER A 497 -2.15 -22.27 -15.25
CA SER A 497 -2.49 -23.43 -14.41
C SER A 497 -2.57 -23.10 -12.92
N GLY A 498 -2.35 -21.83 -12.54
CA GLY A 498 -2.12 -21.40 -11.17
C GLY A 498 -0.65 -21.50 -10.76
N PRO A 499 -0.32 -21.02 -9.55
CA PRO A 499 1.00 -21.20 -8.95
C PRO A 499 1.40 -22.68 -8.85
N PRO A 500 2.70 -23.00 -8.80
CA PRO A 500 3.17 -24.38 -8.72
C PRO A 500 2.68 -25.07 -7.43
N LEU A 501 2.38 -26.36 -7.56
CA LEU A 501 2.05 -27.25 -6.44
C LEU A 501 3.29 -28.07 -6.03
N PRO A 502 3.36 -28.53 -4.78
CA PRO A 502 4.30 -29.58 -4.38
C PRO A 502 4.20 -30.80 -5.31
N LYS A 503 5.32 -31.49 -5.59
CA LYS A 503 5.35 -32.63 -6.53
C LYS A 503 4.33 -33.74 -6.20
N GLU A 504 4.09 -34.01 -4.93
CA GLU A 504 3.14 -35.03 -4.48
C GLU A 504 1.68 -34.60 -4.76
N GLU A 505 1.30 -33.38 -4.39
CA GLU A 505 -0.02 -32.80 -4.68
C GLU A 505 -0.25 -32.57 -6.19
N SER A 506 0.82 -32.40 -6.97
CA SER A 506 0.71 -32.24 -8.44
C SER A 506 0.26 -33.52 -9.15
N LEU A 507 0.56 -34.68 -8.57
CA LEU A 507 0.12 -35.99 -9.08
C LEU A 507 -1.37 -36.19 -8.77
N GLU A 508 -1.79 -35.94 -7.52
CA GLU A 508 -3.19 -36.04 -7.10
C GLU A 508 -4.09 -35.03 -7.83
N ALA A 509 -3.62 -33.78 -8.00
CA ALA A 509 -4.34 -32.77 -8.77
C ALA A 509 -4.42 -33.12 -10.27
N GLY A 510 -3.44 -33.86 -10.81
CA GLY A 510 -3.48 -34.40 -12.16
C GLY A 510 -4.57 -35.47 -12.30
N GLU A 511 -4.67 -36.37 -11.32
CA GLU A 511 -5.71 -37.41 -11.26
C GLU A 511 -7.12 -36.81 -11.10
N GLU A 512 -7.33 -35.85 -10.19
CA GLU A 512 -8.64 -35.17 -10.04
C GLU A 512 -9.06 -34.42 -11.31
N LYS A 513 -8.12 -33.82 -12.04
CA LYS A 513 -8.41 -33.07 -13.27
C LYS A 513 -8.82 -34.00 -14.41
N VAL A 514 -8.16 -35.16 -14.54
CA VAL A 514 -8.57 -36.23 -15.47
C VAL A 514 -9.99 -36.72 -15.13
N ASP A 515 -10.29 -36.92 -13.85
CA ASP A 515 -11.61 -37.37 -13.40
C ASP A 515 -12.74 -36.37 -13.65
N MET A 516 -12.44 -35.06 -13.65
CA MET A 516 -13.40 -34.02 -14.03
C MET A 516 -13.57 -33.90 -15.55
N ASP A 517 -12.48 -33.99 -16.32
CA ASP A 517 -12.53 -33.93 -17.78
C ASP A 517 -13.21 -35.18 -18.39
N VAL A 518 -13.23 -36.31 -17.67
CA VAL A 518 -13.98 -37.52 -18.03
C VAL A 518 -15.49 -37.42 -17.68
N LYS A 519 -15.87 -36.47 -16.82
CA LYS A 519 -17.26 -36.25 -16.35
C LYS A 519 -17.95 -35.03 -16.97
N ALA A 520 -17.23 -34.24 -17.78
CA ALA A 520 -17.75 -33.11 -18.55
C ALA A 520 -17.96 -33.52 -20.01
#